data_AF-A0AAD6N245-F1
#
_entry.id   AF-A0AAD6N245-F1
#
_cell.length_a   1.000
_cell.length_b   1.000
_cell.length_c   1.000
_cell.angle_alpha   90.00
_cell.angle_beta   90.00
_cell.angle_gamma   90.00
#
_symmetry.space_group_name_H-M   'P 1'
#
loop_
_entity.id
_entity.type
_entity.pdbx_description
1 polymer ?
#
loop_
_entity_poly.entity_id
_entity_poly.type
_entity_poly.pdbx_seq_one_letter_code
_entity_poly.pdbx_strand_id
1 'polypeptide(L)'
;MPQSHSSSVYLAAPSLGSLRNVVEYNFLSNLMDANWNATTAQFPAWLPDTYASFYRQVLGVQMSVTVMAIYFIFVIGGNHLNQKRGYHRCSWTESRLFQRLALLHNAVLAIFSTVVFAKAVQIIYRGLPDYVNPEYGARMADYLCRVQAPLWTTEGRQDGLWSEFGGLAEIFCLSKYYELLDSAIIFAAGRRLTNLHIFHHAGVIVCACLMWQLASPHALNGQYKEY
;
A
#
# COMPACT_ATOMS: atom_id res chain seq x y z
N MET A 1 -43.94 38.29 34.31
CA MET A 1 -42.92 39.23 33.81
C MET A 1 -41.96 38.45 32.91
N PRO A 2 -41.81 38.86 31.64
CA PRO A 2 -40.97 38.17 30.66
C PRO A 2 -39.54 38.73 30.69
N GLN A 3 -38.53 37.91 30.38
CA GLN A 3 -37.27 38.42 29.85
C GLN A 3 -36.86 37.63 28.61
N SER A 4 -36.35 38.42 27.67
CA SER A 4 -36.19 38.21 26.25
C SER A 4 -34.74 37.88 25.88
N HIS A 5 -34.60 37.16 24.76
CA HIS A 5 -33.50 37.18 23.79
C HIS A 5 -32.04 36.97 24.24
N SER A 6 -31.42 35.93 23.68
CA SER A 6 -30.23 36.09 22.82
C SER A 6 -30.07 34.89 21.89
N SER A 7 -30.33 35.13 20.60
CA SER A 7 -30.05 34.21 19.50
C SER A 7 -28.55 34.23 19.20
N SER A 8 -27.80 33.22 19.62
CA SER A 8 -26.46 32.97 19.07
C SER A 8 -26.59 32.13 17.82
N VAL A 9 -26.37 32.76 16.67
CA VAL A 9 -26.18 32.12 15.38
C VAL A 9 -24.90 31.30 15.44
N TYR A 10 -25.01 30.02 15.81
CA TYR A 10 -23.98 29.05 15.52
C TYR A 10 -24.03 28.76 14.02
N LEU A 11 -23.04 29.28 13.29
CA LEU A 11 -22.71 28.80 11.95
C LEU A 11 -22.59 27.28 12.04
N ALA A 12 -23.54 26.58 11.43
CA ALA A 12 -23.51 25.14 11.31
C ALA A 12 -22.20 24.74 10.61
N ALA A 13 -21.33 24.04 11.34
CA ALA A 13 -20.28 23.28 10.72
C ALA A 13 -20.94 22.34 9.69
N PRO A 14 -20.41 22.23 8.46
CA PRO A 14 -21.03 21.41 7.44
C PRO A 14 -21.14 19.97 7.97
N SER A 15 -22.35 19.43 7.97
CA SER A 15 -22.62 18.07 8.41
C SER A 15 -21.73 17.09 7.65
N LEU A 16 -21.08 16.18 8.39
CA LEU A 16 -20.25 15.06 7.93
C LEU A 16 -20.89 14.20 6.82
N GLY A 17 -22.18 14.34 6.53
CA GLY A 17 -22.84 13.76 5.36
C GLY A 17 -22.30 14.26 4.01
N SER A 18 -21.70 15.46 3.96
CA SER A 18 -21.16 16.02 2.70
C SER A 18 -19.90 15.27 2.22
N LEU A 19 -19.05 14.80 3.13
CA LEU A 19 -17.85 14.03 2.78
C LEU A 19 -18.17 12.60 2.33
N ARG A 20 -19.35 12.08 2.68
CA ARG A 20 -19.85 10.78 2.23
C ARG A 20 -20.23 10.81 0.74
N ASN A 21 -20.68 11.97 0.24
CA ASN A 21 -21.16 12.14 -1.13
C ASN A 21 -20.05 12.51 -2.13
N VAL A 22 -18.85 12.90 -1.65
CA VAL A 22 -17.72 13.26 -2.54
C VAL A 22 -16.96 12.02 -3.04
N VAL A 23 -17.19 10.84 -2.45
CA VAL A 23 -16.55 9.57 -2.84
C VAL A 23 -17.49 8.68 -3.68
N GLU A 24 -18.61 9.22 -4.16
CA GLU A 24 -19.56 8.49 -5.01
C GLU A 24 -19.15 8.54 -6.49
N TYR A 25 -18.11 7.77 -6.82
CA TYR A 25 -17.93 7.22 -8.17
C TYR A 25 -17.91 5.70 -8.04
N ASN A 26 -18.97 5.06 -8.54
CA ASN A 26 -19.33 3.64 -8.42
C ASN A 26 -18.21 2.61 -8.70
N PHE A 27 -17.08 3.01 -9.27
CA PHE A 27 -15.92 2.13 -9.45
C PHE A 27 -14.95 2.19 -8.26
N LEU A 28 -14.67 3.40 -7.75
CA LEU A 28 -13.77 3.60 -6.63
C LEU A 28 -14.42 3.18 -5.32
N SER A 29 -15.73 3.41 -5.13
CA SER A 29 -16.46 2.92 -3.95
C SER A 29 -16.42 1.39 -3.87
N ASN A 30 -16.70 0.66 -4.95
CA ASN A 30 -16.61 -0.81 -4.97
C ASN A 30 -15.19 -1.34 -4.70
N LEU A 31 -14.15 -0.64 -5.17
CA LEU A 31 -12.75 -0.97 -4.87
C LEU A 31 -12.36 -0.60 -3.41
N MET A 32 -13.00 0.44 -2.87
CA MET A 32 -12.86 0.95 -1.50
C MET A 32 -13.77 0.28 -0.46
N ASP A 33 -14.76 -0.51 -0.90
CA ASP A 33 -15.67 -1.30 -0.09
C ASP A 33 -15.34 -2.79 -0.15
N ALA A 34 -14.46 -3.20 -1.08
CA ALA A 34 -13.80 -4.50 -1.01
C ALA A 34 -13.17 -4.62 0.39
N ASN A 35 -13.64 -5.60 1.14
CA ASN A 35 -13.26 -5.87 2.51
C ASN A 35 -11.85 -6.49 2.47
N TRP A 36 -10.81 -5.65 2.53
CA TRP A 36 -9.40 -6.09 2.56
C TRP A 36 -8.93 -6.40 3.99
N ASN A 37 -9.87 -6.64 4.91
CA ASN A 37 -9.60 -6.92 6.31
C ASN A 37 -8.82 -8.24 6.40
N ALA A 38 -7.53 -8.14 6.71
CA ALA A 38 -6.64 -9.31 6.75
C ALA A 38 -6.95 -10.26 7.92
N THR A 39 -7.96 -9.96 8.73
CA THR A 39 -8.39 -10.82 9.83
C THR A 39 -9.32 -11.93 9.43
N THR A 40 -9.63 -11.98 8.13
CA THR A 40 -10.00 -13.22 7.47
C THR A 40 -9.44 -13.25 6.07
N ALA A 41 -8.12 -13.04 5.93
CA ALA A 41 -7.40 -13.72 4.85
C ALA A 41 -7.28 -15.24 5.17
N GLN A 42 -8.39 -15.87 5.58
CA GLN A 42 -8.69 -17.12 4.92
C GLN A 42 -8.86 -16.72 3.47
N PHE A 43 -7.88 -17.07 2.64
CA PHE A 43 -8.12 -17.14 1.21
C PHE A 43 -9.51 -17.75 1.02
N PRO A 44 -10.37 -17.18 0.16
CA PRO A 44 -11.72 -17.69 0.00
C PRO A 44 -11.66 -19.21 -0.09
N ALA A 45 -12.52 -19.97 0.59
CA ALA A 45 -12.35 -21.43 0.69
C ALA A 45 -12.28 -22.16 -0.67
N TRP A 46 -12.63 -21.48 -1.76
CA TRP A 46 -12.49 -21.93 -3.14
C TRP A 46 -11.13 -21.65 -3.79
N LEU A 47 -10.27 -20.81 -3.19
CA LEU A 47 -8.91 -20.57 -3.64
C LEU A 47 -8.04 -21.76 -3.18
N PRO A 48 -7.42 -22.51 -4.11
CA PRO A 48 -6.53 -23.60 -3.73
C PRO A 48 -5.38 -23.11 -2.83
N ASP A 49 -4.97 -23.93 -1.84
CA ASP A 49 -3.84 -23.65 -0.93
C ASP A 49 -2.51 -23.35 -1.67
N THR A 50 -2.43 -23.71 -2.94
CA THR A 50 -1.33 -23.38 -3.85
C THR A 50 -1.17 -21.87 -4.06
N TYR A 51 -2.24 -21.08 -3.98
CA TYR A 51 -2.16 -19.62 -4.11
C TYR A 51 -1.57 -18.99 -2.85
N ALA A 52 -2.02 -19.40 -1.66
CA ALA A 52 -1.47 -18.92 -0.39
C ALA A 52 0.04 -19.20 -0.28
N SER A 53 0.45 -20.40 -0.68
CA SER A 53 1.87 -20.79 -0.70
C SER A 53 2.66 -20.05 -1.77
N PHE A 54 2.07 -19.78 -2.95
CA PHE A 54 2.67 -18.94 -3.98
C PHE A 54 2.94 -17.51 -3.49
N TYR A 55 1.97 -16.83 -2.87
CA TYR A 55 2.16 -15.47 -2.35
C TYR A 55 3.24 -15.41 -1.26
N ARG A 56 3.25 -16.39 -0.33
CA ARG A 56 4.32 -16.50 0.69
C ARG A 56 5.70 -16.73 0.06
N GLN A 57 5.77 -17.53 -0.99
CA GLN A 57 7.03 -17.80 -1.68
C GLN A 57 7.53 -16.57 -2.45
N VAL A 58 6.62 -15.87 -3.15
CA VAL A 58 6.95 -14.67 -3.94
C VAL A 58 7.33 -13.49 -3.06
N LEU A 59 6.65 -13.30 -1.92
CA LEU A 59 6.88 -12.18 -1.00
C LEU A 59 7.85 -12.53 0.15
N GLY A 60 8.36 -13.75 0.16
CA GLY A 60 9.34 -14.20 1.14
C GLY A 60 10.66 -13.43 1.02
N VAL A 61 11.43 -13.39 2.12
CA VAL A 61 12.76 -12.73 2.16
C VAL A 61 13.66 -13.25 1.04
N GLN A 62 13.68 -14.57 0.85
CA GLN A 62 14.55 -15.20 -0.13
C GLN A 62 14.25 -14.69 -1.54
N MET A 63 12.99 -14.70 -1.97
CA MET A 63 12.60 -14.17 -3.27
C MET A 63 12.89 -12.68 -3.38
N SER A 64 12.59 -11.89 -2.34
CA SER A 64 12.89 -10.46 -2.31
C SER A 64 14.38 -10.17 -2.55
N VAL A 65 15.26 -10.92 -1.87
CA VAL A 65 16.71 -10.78 -2.02
C VAL A 65 17.15 -11.24 -3.42
N THR A 66 16.61 -12.34 -3.95
CA THR A 66 16.92 -12.81 -5.29
C THR A 66 16.52 -11.80 -6.36
N VAL A 67 15.29 -11.27 -6.30
CA VAL A 67 14.81 -10.23 -7.22
C VAL A 67 15.69 -8.99 -7.13
N MET A 68 16.10 -8.60 -5.92
CA MET A 68 16.98 -7.44 -5.72
C MET A 68 18.37 -7.66 -6.34
N ALA A 69 18.95 -8.85 -6.16
CA ALA A 69 20.24 -9.20 -6.75
C ALA A 69 20.17 -9.17 -8.29
N ILE A 70 19.11 -9.74 -8.86
CA ILE A 70 18.85 -9.70 -10.31
C ILE A 70 18.71 -8.24 -10.78
N TYR A 71 17.96 -7.42 -10.04
CA TYR A 71 17.80 -6.00 -10.35
C TYR A 71 19.13 -5.25 -10.34
N PHE A 72 19.99 -5.46 -9.35
CA PHE A 72 21.32 -4.83 -9.33
C PHE A 72 22.19 -5.25 -10.52
N ILE A 73 22.20 -6.55 -10.86
CA ILE A 73 22.94 -7.05 -12.03
C ILE A 73 22.40 -6.39 -13.31
N PHE A 74 21.07 -6.35 -13.46
CA PHE A 74 20.41 -5.73 -14.59
C PHE A 74 20.74 -4.24 -14.72
N VAL A 75 20.72 -3.51 -13.61
CA VAL A 75 20.99 -2.06 -13.59
C VAL A 75 22.46 -1.74 -13.84
N ILE A 76 23.38 -2.45 -13.18
CA ILE A 76 24.82 -2.23 -13.34
C ILE A 76 25.22 -2.61 -14.77
N GLY A 77 24.80 -3.78 -15.24
CA GLY A 77 25.05 -4.25 -16.60
C GLY A 77 24.42 -3.34 -17.65
N GLY A 78 23.15 -2.96 -17.45
CA GLY A 78 22.41 -2.05 -18.33
C GLY A 78 23.06 -0.68 -18.44
N ASN A 79 23.50 -0.09 -17.32
CA ASN A 79 24.22 1.18 -17.33
C ASN A 79 25.56 1.07 -18.07
N HIS A 80 26.31 -0.02 -17.88
CA HIS A 80 27.57 -0.27 -18.59
C HIS A 80 27.36 -0.43 -20.09
N LEU A 81 26.32 -1.17 -20.50
CA LEU A 81 25.96 -1.34 -21.91
C LEU A 81 25.49 -0.03 -22.55
N ASN A 82 24.68 0.77 -21.86
CA ASN A 82 24.24 2.07 -22.35
C ASN A 82 25.41 3.07 -22.46
N GLN A 83 26.37 3.03 -21.53
CA GLN A 83 27.61 3.81 -21.64
C GLN A 83 28.40 3.45 -22.89
N LYS A 84 28.61 2.14 -23.16
CA LYS A 84 29.30 1.68 -24.37
C LYS A 84 28.59 2.07 -25.66
N ARG A 85 27.26 2.19 -25.63
CA ARG A 85 26.41 2.64 -26.74
C ARG A 85 26.30 4.17 -26.82
N GLY A 86 27.02 4.94 -26.01
CA GLY A 86 26.94 6.40 -26.03
C GLY A 86 25.55 6.95 -25.67
N TYR A 87 24.74 6.19 -24.91
CA TYR A 87 23.37 6.56 -24.52
C TYR A 87 22.41 6.81 -25.71
N HIS A 88 22.67 6.19 -26.87
CA HIS A 88 21.71 6.22 -27.97
C HIS A 88 20.43 5.47 -27.60
N ARG A 89 19.28 6.05 -27.99
CA ARG A 89 17.96 5.44 -27.78
C ARG A 89 17.81 4.21 -28.68
N CYS A 90 17.17 3.16 -28.17
CA CYS A 90 16.84 2.02 -29.01
C CYS A 90 15.72 2.43 -30.00
N SER A 91 15.90 2.16 -31.30
CA SER A 91 14.95 2.56 -32.36
C SER A 91 13.49 2.16 -32.08
N TRP A 92 13.26 1.02 -31.44
CA TRP A 92 11.90 0.56 -31.10
C TRP A 92 11.20 1.42 -30.02
N THR A 93 11.95 2.16 -29.19
CA THR A 93 11.37 3.05 -28.17
C THR A 93 10.77 4.33 -28.73
N GLU A 94 11.03 4.64 -30.00
CA GLU A 94 10.40 5.76 -30.72
C GLU A 94 9.02 5.37 -31.28
N SER A 95 8.66 4.10 -31.24
CA SER A 95 7.37 3.64 -31.72
C SER A 95 6.22 4.21 -30.86
N ARG A 96 5.12 4.59 -31.54
CA ARG A 96 3.89 5.06 -30.85
C ARG A 96 3.31 4.01 -29.93
N LEU A 97 3.51 2.73 -30.24
CA LEU A 97 3.09 1.62 -29.39
C LEU A 97 3.84 1.65 -28.05
N PHE A 98 5.18 1.76 -28.09
CA PHE A 98 5.99 1.85 -26.88
C PHE A 98 5.58 3.04 -26.00
N GLN A 99 5.36 4.22 -26.61
CA GLN A 99 4.93 5.42 -25.88
C GLN A 99 3.56 5.24 -25.23
N ARG A 100 2.59 4.63 -25.93
CA ARG A 100 1.26 4.32 -25.37
C ARG A 100 1.34 3.32 -24.23
N LEU A 101 2.18 2.28 -24.36
CA LEU A 101 2.38 1.28 -23.30
C LEU A 101 3.03 1.90 -22.06
N ALA A 102 4.05 2.75 -22.23
CA ALA A 102 4.67 3.47 -21.12
C ALA A 102 3.68 4.43 -20.42
N LEU A 103 2.85 5.13 -21.20
CA LEU A 103 1.79 5.98 -20.65
C LEU A 103 0.75 5.16 -19.88
N LEU A 104 0.29 4.04 -20.45
CA LEU A 104 -0.68 3.15 -19.83
C LEU A 104 -0.14 2.57 -18.51
N HIS A 105 1.11 2.11 -18.51
CA HIS A 105 1.79 1.61 -17.31
C HIS A 105 1.82 2.66 -16.19
N ASN A 106 2.24 3.90 -16.50
CA ASN A 106 2.27 4.99 -15.54
C ASN A 106 0.87 5.37 -15.04
N ALA A 107 -0.14 5.33 -15.91
CA ALA A 107 -1.53 5.58 -15.53
C ALA A 107 -2.05 4.48 -14.58
N VAL A 108 -1.75 3.21 -14.86
CA VAL A 108 -2.10 2.07 -13.98
C VAL A 108 -1.43 2.21 -12.61
N LEU A 109 -0.14 2.54 -12.57
CA LEU A 109 0.59 2.78 -11.33
C LEU A 109 0.03 3.97 -10.53
N ALA A 110 -0.35 5.05 -11.21
CA ALA A 110 -0.96 6.22 -10.55
C ALA A 110 -2.31 5.86 -9.93
N ILE A 111 -3.19 5.21 -10.68
CA ILE A 111 -4.49 4.76 -10.17
C ILE A 111 -4.32 3.81 -8.98
N PHE A 112 -3.45 2.81 -9.12
CA PHE A 112 -3.13 1.88 -8.03
C PHE A 112 -2.65 2.63 -6.77
N SER A 113 -1.73 3.58 -6.93
CA SER A 113 -1.18 4.36 -5.82
C SER A 113 -2.25 5.20 -5.12
N THR A 114 -3.16 5.82 -5.89
CA THR A 114 -4.30 6.56 -5.33
C THR A 114 -5.22 5.67 -4.51
N VAL A 115 -5.50 4.46 -4.98
CA VAL A 115 -6.36 3.50 -4.28
C VAL A 115 -5.72 3.04 -2.98
N VAL A 116 -4.45 2.63 -3.02
CA VAL A 116 -3.71 2.22 -1.82
C VAL A 116 -3.63 3.35 -0.80
N PHE A 117 -3.38 4.58 -1.26
CA PHE A 117 -3.35 5.75 -0.39
C PHE A 117 -4.71 6.01 0.27
N ALA A 118 -5.79 6.00 -0.51
CA ALA A 118 -7.13 6.22 0.01
C ALA A 118 -7.52 5.15 1.05
N LYS A 119 -7.13 3.88 0.82
CA LYS A 119 -7.31 2.78 1.77
C LYS A 119 -6.52 2.98 3.06
N ALA A 120 -5.25 3.36 2.96
CA ALA A 120 -4.43 3.66 4.13
C ALA A 120 -5.06 4.78 4.98
N VAL A 121 -5.55 5.84 4.34
CA VAL A 121 -6.25 6.95 5.02
C VAL A 121 -7.54 6.45 5.68
N GLN A 122 -8.33 5.62 4.98
CA GLN A 122 -9.57 5.05 5.51
C GLN A 122 -9.32 4.18 6.75
N ILE A 123 -8.28 3.31 6.71
CA ILE A 123 -7.89 2.46 7.84
C ILE A 123 -7.49 3.33 9.04
N ILE A 124 -6.65 4.34 8.82
CA ILE A 124 -6.24 5.26 9.90
C ILE A 124 -7.44 5.99 10.47
N TYR A 125 -8.28 6.59 9.62
CA TYR A 125 -9.41 7.40 10.04
C TYR A 125 -10.43 6.61 10.87
N ARG A 126 -10.72 5.36 10.48
CA ARG A 126 -11.60 4.46 11.24
C ARG A 126 -11.02 4.05 12.60
N GLY A 127 -9.70 4.06 12.75
CA GLY A 127 -9.02 3.74 14.00
C GLY A 127 -8.90 4.91 14.97
N LEU A 128 -9.14 6.15 14.55
CA LEU A 128 -8.96 7.33 15.42
C LEU A 128 -10.08 7.40 16.48
N PRO A 129 -9.74 7.69 17.75
CA PRO A 129 -10.73 7.90 18.80
C PRO A 129 -11.50 9.22 18.60
N ASP A 130 -12.74 9.27 19.10
CA ASP A 130 -13.57 10.47 19.04
C ASP A 130 -12.91 11.66 19.74
N TYR A 131 -12.73 12.75 19.00
CA TYR A 131 -12.08 13.97 19.50
C TYR A 131 -12.84 14.64 20.66
N VAL A 132 -14.16 14.47 20.72
CA VAL A 132 -15.01 15.08 21.75
C VAL A 132 -14.90 14.35 23.09
N ASN A 133 -14.25 13.18 23.13
CA ASN A 133 -14.09 12.41 24.34
C ASN A 133 -13.08 13.09 25.31
N PRO A 134 -13.43 13.31 26.59
CA PRO A 134 -12.51 13.90 27.57
C PRO A 134 -11.23 13.07 27.80
N GLU A 135 -11.22 11.79 27.43
CA GLU A 135 -10.07 10.88 27.50
C GLU A 135 -9.28 10.77 26.17
N TYR A 136 -9.52 11.67 25.20
CA TYR A 136 -8.94 11.60 23.86
C TYR A 136 -7.42 11.35 23.86
N GLY A 137 -6.66 12.07 24.70
CA GLY A 137 -5.20 11.91 24.78
C GLY A 137 -4.77 10.51 25.25
N ALA A 138 -5.45 9.94 26.24
CA ALA A 138 -5.15 8.60 26.75
C ALA A 138 -5.52 7.52 25.73
N ARG A 139 -6.66 7.67 25.04
CA ARG A 139 -7.10 6.74 23.99
C ARG A 139 -6.23 6.82 22.74
N MET A 140 -5.77 8.02 22.37
CA MET A 140 -4.81 8.20 21.30
C MET A 140 -3.47 7.54 21.63
N ALA A 141 -2.98 7.71 22.86
CA ALA A 141 -1.78 7.04 23.32
C ALA A 141 -1.95 5.51 23.30
N ASP A 142 -3.07 4.97 23.77
CA ASP A 142 -3.36 3.54 23.72
C ASP A 142 -3.44 3.03 22.27
N TYR A 143 -4.10 3.75 21.37
CA TYR A 143 -4.14 3.44 19.93
C TYR A 143 -2.73 3.37 19.30
N LEU A 144 -1.88 4.36 19.59
CA LEU A 144 -0.49 4.41 19.10
C LEU A 144 0.43 3.36 19.77
N CYS A 145 0.14 2.95 21.00
CA CYS A 145 0.90 1.93 21.71
C CYS A 145 0.46 0.50 21.35
N ARG A 146 -0.80 0.31 20.93
CA ARG A 146 -1.40 -1.00 20.62
C ARG A 146 -1.55 -1.27 19.13
N VAL A 147 -0.65 -0.73 18.31
CA VAL A 147 -0.73 -0.89 16.85
C VAL A 147 -0.84 -2.38 16.45
N GLN A 148 -0.17 -3.30 17.16
CA GLN A 148 -0.19 -4.75 16.88
C GLN A 148 -1.31 -5.51 17.60
N ALA A 149 -1.80 -4.99 18.72
CA ALA A 149 -2.69 -5.75 19.59
C ALA A 149 -4.15 -5.57 19.14
N PRO A 150 -4.98 -6.62 19.17
CA PRO A 150 -6.41 -6.47 19.00
C PRO A 150 -6.96 -5.54 20.07
N LEU A 151 -7.85 -4.63 19.66
CA LEU A 151 -8.56 -3.72 20.53
C LEU A 151 -9.88 -4.37 20.94
N TRP A 152 -10.18 -4.37 22.24
CA TRP A 152 -11.47 -4.80 22.75
C TRP A 152 -12.36 -3.57 22.87
N THR A 153 -13.38 -3.49 22.00
CA THR A 153 -14.38 -2.43 22.04
C THR A 153 -15.67 -2.96 22.65
N THR A 154 -16.59 -2.07 23.02
CA THR A 154 -17.94 -2.44 23.47
C THR A 154 -18.76 -3.17 22.40
N GLU A 155 -18.34 -3.08 21.12
CA GLU A 155 -18.95 -3.78 19.98
C GLU A 155 -18.25 -5.12 19.64
N GLY A 156 -17.19 -5.49 20.37
CA GLY A 156 -16.46 -6.75 20.18
C GLY A 156 -14.96 -6.59 19.94
N ARG A 157 -14.31 -7.67 19.50
CA ARG A 157 -12.89 -7.69 19.12
C ARG A 157 -12.72 -6.96 17.79
N GLN A 158 -12.06 -5.80 17.81
CA GLN A 158 -11.50 -5.18 16.63
C GLN A 158 -10.06 -5.63 16.47
N ASP A 159 -9.70 -5.95 15.25
CA ASP A 159 -8.35 -6.35 14.96
C ASP A 159 -7.42 -5.13 14.96
N GLY A 160 -6.17 -5.33 15.38
CA GLY A 160 -5.22 -4.23 15.55
C GLY A 160 -4.92 -3.55 14.22
N LEU A 161 -4.50 -2.28 14.26
CA LEU A 161 -4.20 -1.47 13.07
C LEU A 161 -3.26 -2.19 12.09
N TRP A 162 -2.23 -2.88 12.59
CA TRP A 162 -1.29 -3.65 11.77
C TRP A 162 -1.93 -4.80 10.99
N SER A 163 -3.01 -5.38 11.49
CA SER A 163 -3.69 -6.47 10.79
C SER A 163 -4.39 -5.96 9.52
N GLU A 164 -5.11 -4.85 9.61
CA GLU A 164 -5.72 -4.16 8.46
C GLU A 164 -4.66 -3.70 7.44
N PHE A 165 -3.54 -3.16 7.92
CA PHE A 165 -2.41 -2.81 7.06
C PHE A 165 -1.67 -4.02 6.48
N GLY A 166 -1.79 -5.20 7.07
CA GLY A 166 -1.18 -6.43 6.57
C GLY A 166 -1.62 -6.71 5.13
N GLY A 167 -2.94 -6.81 4.89
CA GLY A 167 -3.47 -7.05 3.55
C GLY A 167 -3.07 -5.97 2.54
N LEU A 168 -3.00 -4.70 2.98
CA LEU A 168 -2.53 -3.61 2.14
C LEU A 168 -1.03 -3.70 1.83
N ALA A 169 -0.22 -4.13 2.79
CA ALA A 169 1.23 -4.28 2.66
C ALA A 169 1.60 -5.41 1.67
N GLU A 170 0.79 -6.46 1.57
CA GLU A 170 0.96 -7.54 0.60
C GLU A 170 0.97 -7.02 -0.84
N ILE A 171 -0.10 -6.33 -1.19
CA ILE A 171 -0.34 -5.81 -2.53
C ILE A 171 0.63 -4.67 -2.83
N PHE A 172 0.95 -3.87 -1.80
CA PHE A 172 1.96 -2.82 -1.91
C PHE A 172 3.36 -3.38 -2.18
N CYS A 173 3.78 -4.47 -1.52
CA CYS A 173 5.06 -5.12 -1.83
C CYS A 173 5.08 -5.64 -3.28
N LEU A 174 3.98 -6.26 -3.76
CA LEU A 174 3.87 -6.70 -5.15
C LEU A 174 3.99 -5.54 -6.16
N SER A 175 3.37 -4.39 -5.87
CA SER A 175 3.48 -3.23 -6.76
C SER A 175 4.90 -2.70 -6.86
N LYS A 176 5.71 -2.83 -5.80
CA LYS A 176 7.12 -2.42 -5.83
C LYS A 176 8.00 -3.32 -6.69
N TYR A 177 7.68 -4.61 -6.81
CA TYR A 177 8.30 -5.44 -7.85
C TYR A 177 7.90 -5.00 -9.26
N TYR A 178 6.65 -4.57 -9.44
CA TYR A 178 6.19 -4.07 -10.73
C TYR A 178 6.90 -2.76 -11.15
N GLU A 179 7.29 -1.90 -10.19
CA GLU A 179 8.10 -0.70 -10.44
C GLU A 179 9.51 -1.01 -11.00
N LEU A 180 9.99 -2.26 -10.90
CA LEU A 180 11.23 -2.67 -11.60
C LEU A 180 11.10 -2.61 -13.13
N LEU A 181 9.87 -2.67 -13.66
CA LEU A 181 9.60 -2.48 -15.08
C LEU A 181 9.83 -1.03 -15.53
N ASP A 182 9.62 -0.03 -14.66
CA ASP A 182 9.92 1.37 -14.98
C ASP A 182 11.42 1.54 -15.28
N SER A 183 12.26 0.96 -14.43
CA SER A 183 13.70 0.87 -14.65
C SER A 183 14.07 0.21 -15.99
N ALA A 184 13.36 -0.85 -16.38
CA ALA A 184 13.56 -1.51 -17.67
C ALA A 184 13.12 -0.64 -18.85
N ILE A 185 12.00 0.09 -18.74
CA ILE A 185 11.50 1.04 -19.74
C ILE A 185 12.51 2.19 -19.92
N ILE A 186 13.05 2.74 -18.83
CA ILE A 186 14.06 3.80 -18.86
C ILE A 186 15.35 3.32 -19.54
N PHE A 187 15.80 2.10 -19.24
CA PHE A 187 16.96 1.51 -19.91
C PHE A 187 16.73 1.32 -21.41
N ALA A 188 15.56 0.82 -21.80
CA ALA A 188 15.20 0.64 -23.20
C ALA A 188 15.23 1.99 -23.94
N ALA A 189 14.83 3.07 -23.27
CA ALA A 189 14.89 4.44 -23.79
C ALA A 189 16.32 5.01 -23.91
N GLY A 190 17.35 4.22 -23.59
CA GLY A 190 18.77 4.62 -23.69
C GLY A 190 19.23 5.57 -22.60
N ARG A 191 18.44 5.76 -21.54
CA ARG A 191 18.78 6.68 -20.44
C ARG A 191 19.64 5.98 -19.40
N ARG A 192 20.41 6.80 -18.66
CA ARG A 192 21.16 6.35 -17.48
C ARG A 192 20.22 6.26 -16.28
N LEU A 193 20.30 5.18 -15.51
CA LEU A 193 19.70 5.15 -14.18
C LEU A 193 20.65 5.79 -13.17
N THR A 194 20.14 6.76 -12.41
CA THR A 194 20.91 7.45 -11.36
C THR A 194 21.03 6.56 -10.12
N ASN A 195 22.10 6.73 -9.35
CA ASN A 195 22.26 5.99 -8.08
C ASN A 195 21.08 6.23 -7.14
N LEU A 196 20.54 7.46 -7.12
CA LEU A 196 19.37 7.80 -6.33
C LEU A 196 18.17 6.92 -6.70
N HIS A 197 17.85 6.78 -8.00
CA HIS A 197 16.75 5.94 -8.47
C HIS A 197 16.92 4.48 -8.06
N ILE A 198 18.15 3.98 -8.18
CA ILE A 198 18.50 2.58 -7.89
C ILE A 198 18.34 2.28 -6.40
N PHE A 199 18.96 3.08 -5.53
CA PHE A 199 18.89 2.88 -4.09
C PHE A 199 17.51 3.18 -3.52
N HIS A 200 16.80 4.17 -4.07
CA HIS A 200 15.43 4.45 -3.69
C HIS A 200 14.51 3.26 -3.97
N HIS A 201 14.52 2.73 -5.22
CA HIS A 201 13.71 1.56 -5.55
C HIS A 201 14.11 0.34 -4.72
N ALA A 202 15.41 0.09 -4.57
CA ALA A 202 15.90 -1.03 -3.77
C ALA A 202 15.43 -0.96 -2.31
N GLY A 203 15.58 0.21 -1.68
CA GLY A 203 15.17 0.44 -0.30
C GLY A 203 13.66 0.30 -0.11
N VAL A 204 12.86 0.91 -0.98
CA VAL A 204 11.40 0.86 -0.87
C VAL A 204 10.86 -0.56 -1.06
N ILE A 205 11.42 -1.35 -1.98
CA ILE A 205 11.05 -2.76 -2.15
C ILE A 205 11.35 -3.56 -0.88
N VAL A 206 12.56 -3.45 -0.34
CA VAL A 206 12.95 -4.18 0.87
C VAL A 206 12.07 -3.78 2.06
N CYS A 207 11.86 -2.48 2.28
CA CYS A 207 11.00 -2.00 3.36
C CYS A 207 9.55 -2.47 3.20
N ALA A 208 8.97 -2.40 2.00
CA ALA A 208 7.59 -2.83 1.76
C ALA A 208 7.41 -4.33 2.06
N CYS A 209 8.33 -5.17 1.61
CA CYS A 209 8.22 -6.61 1.78
C CYS A 209 8.57 -7.07 3.21
N LEU A 210 9.50 -6.37 3.89
CA LEU A 210 9.73 -6.56 5.32
C LEU A 210 8.52 -6.14 6.15
N MET A 211 7.86 -5.04 5.82
CA MET A 211 6.63 -4.62 6.50
C MET A 211 5.55 -5.71 6.42
N TRP A 212 5.32 -6.31 5.25
CA TRP A 212 4.39 -7.44 5.11
C TRP A 212 4.74 -8.62 6.02
N GLN A 213 6.02 -9.00 6.08
CA GLN A 213 6.47 -10.13 6.88
C GLN A 213 6.39 -9.86 8.40
N LEU A 214 6.67 -8.63 8.81
CA LEU A 214 6.57 -8.21 10.21
C LEU A 214 5.11 -7.99 10.64
N ALA A 215 4.24 -7.56 9.72
CA ALA A 215 2.82 -7.31 9.99
C ALA A 215 1.96 -8.59 9.96
N SER A 216 2.41 -9.65 9.27
CA SER A 216 1.65 -10.89 9.12
C SER A 216 2.04 -11.94 10.17
N PRO A 217 1.27 -12.15 11.25
CA PRO A 217 1.51 -13.25 12.19
C PRO A 217 1.48 -14.64 11.51
N HIS A 218 0.81 -14.76 10.35
CA HIS A 218 0.80 -15.98 9.56
C HIS A 218 2.14 -16.37 8.92
N ALA A 219 3.06 -15.42 8.70
CA ALA A 219 4.42 -15.71 8.23
C ALA A 219 5.29 -16.30 9.36
N LEU A 220 4.98 -15.95 10.62
CA LEU A 220 5.63 -16.46 11.82
C LEU A 220 4.94 -17.70 12.40
N ASN A 221 3.66 -17.95 12.10
CA ASN A 221 2.91 -19.13 12.58
C ASN A 221 3.25 -20.46 11.86
N GLY A 222 4.33 -20.50 11.08
CA GLY A 222 5.07 -21.75 10.88
C GLY A 222 5.90 -22.16 12.11
N GLN A 223 6.05 -21.26 13.10
CA GLN A 223 6.83 -21.46 14.34
C GLN A 223 5.95 -21.51 15.60
N TYR A 224 4.73 -20.98 15.57
CA TYR A 224 3.76 -21.11 16.68
C TYR A 224 2.74 -22.19 16.35
N LYS A 225 3.21 -23.45 16.33
CA LYS A 225 2.31 -24.56 16.64
C LYS A 225 1.87 -24.38 18.09
N GLU A 226 0.57 -24.46 18.28
CA GLU A 226 -0.16 -24.46 19.54
C GLU A 226 0.64 -25.14 20.67
N TYR A 227 0.88 -24.38 21.74
CA TYR A 227 1.17 -24.88 23.08
C TYR A 227 0.10 -24.32 24.02
#